data_AF-M9RI07-F1
#
_entry.id   AF-M9RI07-F1
#
_cell.length_a   1.000
_cell.length_b   1.000
_cell.length_c   1.000
_cell.angle_alpha   90.00
_cell.angle_beta   90.00
_cell.angle_gamma   90.00
#
_symmetry.space_group_name_H-M   'P 1'
#
loop_
_entity.id
_entity.type
_entity.pdbx_description
1 polymer ?
#
loop_
_entity_poly.entity_id
_entity_poly.type
_entity_poly.pdbx_seq_one_letter_code
_entity_poly.pdbx_strand_id
1 'polypeptide(L)'
;MKGSSDEATLIFDAGHLHFGGADVMDSLDKWGDRIRHVHFKDVREDVARQIRAENKSFLYRVVGGVFTVSGDPKGSIDFQSVTDVLKKMDYSGWIVVEAERDPAKANPFEYSKLGYDHIVDICGKSGLSIAITV
;
A
#
# COMPACT_ATOMS: atom_id res chain seq x y z
N MET A 1 -0.90 13.75 -15.67
CA MET A 1 -0.55 15.03 -15.04
C MET A 1 0.09 16.06 -15.99
N LYS A 2 -0.04 15.96 -17.33
CA LYS A 2 0.59 16.91 -18.27
C LYS A 2 0.12 18.38 -18.13
N GLY A 3 -1.01 18.62 -17.47
CA GLY A 3 -1.57 19.96 -17.24
C GLY A 3 -1.36 20.51 -15.82
N SER A 4 -0.66 19.79 -14.95
CA SER A 4 -0.40 20.22 -13.57
C SER A 4 1.08 20.52 -13.36
N SER A 5 1.37 21.60 -12.64
CA SER A 5 2.74 21.99 -12.27
C SER A 5 3.38 20.97 -11.30
N ASP A 6 4.68 21.08 -11.06
CA ASP A 6 5.44 20.10 -10.27
C ASP A 6 5.10 20.13 -8.78
N GLU A 7 4.48 21.19 -8.29
CA GLU A 7 3.98 21.30 -6.91
C GLU A 7 2.84 20.32 -6.62
N ALA A 8 2.10 19.89 -7.65
CA ALA A 8 1.03 18.89 -7.50
C ALA A 8 1.61 17.47 -7.46
N THR A 9 1.94 17.00 -6.27
CA THR A 9 2.56 15.67 -6.07
C THR A 9 1.52 14.61 -5.74
N LEU A 10 1.95 13.34 -5.78
CA LEU A 10 1.09 12.18 -5.58
C LEU A 10 1.43 11.41 -4.31
N ILE A 11 0.35 10.89 -3.71
CA ILE A 11 0.40 9.76 -2.80
C ILE A 11 0.18 8.49 -3.60
N PHE A 12 1.09 7.53 -3.44
CA PHE A 12 0.97 6.20 -4.00
C PHE A 12 0.40 5.26 -2.94
N ASP A 13 -0.88 4.94 -3.06
CA ASP A 13 -1.55 3.98 -2.19
C ASP A 13 -1.86 2.71 -2.98
N ALA A 14 -1.09 1.66 -2.72
CA ALA A 14 -1.17 0.42 -3.48
C ALA A 14 -2.56 -0.22 -3.36
N GLY A 15 -3.15 -0.21 -2.16
CA GLY A 15 -4.43 -0.85 -1.90
C GLY A 15 -5.58 -0.09 -2.55
N HIS A 16 -5.57 1.24 -2.54
CA HIS A 16 -6.58 2.03 -3.25
C HIS A 16 -6.46 1.91 -4.76
N LEU A 17 -5.25 1.88 -5.33
CA LEU A 17 -5.05 1.67 -6.76
C LEU A 17 -5.59 0.31 -7.18
N HIS A 18 -5.15 -0.75 -6.51
CA HIS A 18 -5.54 -2.12 -6.81
C HIS A 18 -7.04 -2.36 -6.61
N PHE A 19 -7.58 -1.92 -5.47
CA PHE A 19 -9.01 -2.03 -5.19
C PHE A 19 -9.87 -1.16 -6.13
N GLY A 20 -9.32 -0.05 -6.64
CA GLY A 20 -9.92 0.78 -7.68
C GLY A 20 -9.88 0.17 -9.08
N GLY A 21 -9.15 -0.94 -9.27
CA GLY A 21 -8.98 -1.62 -10.55
C GLY A 21 -7.84 -1.10 -11.42
N ALA A 22 -6.96 -0.25 -10.86
CA ALA A 22 -5.71 0.12 -11.50
C ALA A 22 -4.63 -0.94 -11.25
N ASP A 23 -3.69 -1.08 -12.19
CA ASP A 23 -2.49 -1.87 -11.97
C ASP A 23 -1.47 -1.06 -11.13
N VAL A 24 -0.97 -1.69 -10.08
CA VAL A 24 -0.07 -1.08 -9.09
C VAL A 24 1.28 -0.71 -9.73
N MET A 25 1.84 -1.59 -10.56
CA MET A 25 3.15 -1.42 -11.17
C MET A 25 3.10 -0.45 -12.36
N ASP A 26 2.06 -0.52 -13.19
CA ASP A 26 1.84 0.46 -14.26
C ASP A 26 1.66 1.87 -13.70
N SER A 27 1.03 2.01 -12.53
CA SER A 27 0.85 3.30 -11.86
C SER A 27 2.20 3.87 -11.37
N LEU A 28 3.11 3.02 -10.87
CA LEU A 28 4.47 3.41 -10.50
C LEU A 28 5.28 3.83 -11.73
N ASP A 29 5.25 3.03 -12.79
CA ASP A 29 5.98 3.33 -14.04
C ASP A 29 5.53 4.66 -14.64
N LYS A 30 4.21 4.90 -14.65
CA LYS A 30 3.63 6.08 -15.27
C LYS A 30 3.80 7.37 -14.50
N TRP A 31 3.79 7.31 -13.16
CA TRP A 31 3.72 8.50 -12.30
C TRP A 31 4.82 8.56 -11.24
N GLY A 32 5.84 7.71 -11.33
CA GLY A 32 6.90 7.59 -10.35
C GLY A 32 7.57 8.93 -9.99
N ASP A 33 7.81 9.77 -10.99
CA ASP A 33 8.40 11.10 -10.87
C ASP A 33 7.60 12.07 -9.98
N ARG A 34 6.29 11.82 -9.83
CA ARG A 34 5.36 12.64 -9.05
C ARG A 34 5.13 12.13 -7.63
N ILE A 35 5.55 10.90 -7.31
CA ILE A 35 5.29 10.28 -6.01
C ILE A 35 6.20 10.88 -4.94
N ARG A 36 5.59 11.41 -3.87
CA ARG A 36 6.32 11.93 -2.69
C ARG A 36 5.91 11.25 -1.38
N HIS A 37 4.84 10.47 -1.39
CA HIS A 37 4.34 9.74 -0.22
C HIS A 37 3.83 8.36 -0.64
N VAL A 38 4.07 7.34 0.17
CA VAL A 38 3.73 5.95 -0.15
C VAL A 38 2.95 5.33 1.00
N HIS A 39 1.82 4.70 0.70
CA HIS A 39 1.04 3.87 1.62
C HIS A 39 1.13 2.40 1.19
N PHE A 40 1.59 1.56 2.11
CA PHE A 40 1.56 0.11 1.96
C PHE A 40 0.28 -0.42 2.61
N LYS A 41 -0.81 -0.27 1.85
CA LYS A 41 -2.13 -0.85 2.11
C LYS A 41 -2.33 -2.04 1.18
N ASP A 42 -2.63 -3.20 1.74
CA ASP A 42 -2.88 -4.44 1.01
C ASP A 42 -4.38 -4.74 0.91
N VAL A 43 -4.74 -5.68 0.04
CA VAL A 43 -6.11 -6.06 -0.29
C VAL A 43 -6.27 -7.57 -0.15
N ARG A 44 -7.39 -8.00 0.46
CA ARG A 44 -7.83 -9.40 0.45
C ARG A 44 -8.76 -9.63 -0.74
N GLU A 45 -8.27 -10.31 -1.77
CA GLU A 45 -8.96 -10.46 -3.05
C GLU A 45 -10.30 -11.20 -2.99
N ASP A 46 -10.39 -12.21 -2.13
CA ASP A 46 -11.64 -12.94 -1.89
C ASP A 46 -12.74 -12.00 -1.35
N VAL A 47 -12.39 -11.17 -0.37
CA VAL A 47 -13.28 -10.17 0.23
C VAL A 47 -13.62 -9.07 -0.79
N ALA A 48 -12.62 -8.60 -1.55
CA ALA A 48 -12.81 -7.57 -2.58
C ALA A 48 -13.81 -8.02 -3.66
N ARG A 49 -13.67 -9.27 -4.15
CA ARG A 49 -14.61 -9.86 -5.13
C ARG A 49 -16.02 -9.97 -4.58
N GLN A 50 -16.18 -10.47 -3.35
CA GLN A 50 -17.48 -10.60 -2.70
C GLN A 50 -18.19 -9.24 -2.61
N ILE A 51 -17.50 -8.22 -2.10
CA ILE A 51 -18.03 -6.87 -1.93
C ILE A 51 -18.47 -6.24 -3.25
N ARG A 52 -17.67 -6.44 -4.32
CA ARG A 52 -18.00 -5.94 -5.67
C ARG A 52 -19.26 -6.62 -6.21
N ALA A 53 -19.38 -7.94 -6.04
CA ALA A 53 -20.56 -8.70 -6.44
C ALA A 53 -21.83 -8.24 -5.70
N GLU A 54 -21.70 -7.86 -4.43
CA GLU A 54 -22.83 -7.42 -3.60
C GLU A 54 -23.15 -5.91 -3.68
N ASN A 55 -22.39 -5.14 -4.45
CA ASN A 55 -22.52 -3.68 -4.60
C ASN A 55 -22.65 -2.91 -3.26
N LYS A 56 -21.84 -3.29 -2.26
CA LYS A 56 -21.90 -2.70 -0.91
C LYS A 56 -21.19 -1.35 -0.84
N SER A 57 -21.60 -0.51 0.12
CA SER A 57 -20.96 0.79 0.40
C SER A 57 -19.53 0.62 0.92
N PHE A 58 -18.69 1.65 0.76
CA PHE A 58 -17.29 1.65 1.22
C PHE A 58 -17.11 1.26 2.69
N LEU A 59 -17.95 1.80 3.59
CA LEU A 59 -17.89 1.49 5.02
C LEU A 59 -18.09 -0.01 5.30
N TYR A 60 -19.00 -0.66 4.57
CA TYR A 60 -19.20 -2.11 4.68
C TYR A 60 -17.95 -2.88 4.25
N ARG A 61 -17.19 -2.35 3.28
CA ARG A 61 -15.93 -2.93 2.80
C ARG A 61 -14.84 -2.90 3.85
N VAL A 62 -14.71 -1.75 4.52
CA VAL A 62 -13.77 -1.54 5.63
C VAL A 62 -14.09 -2.49 6.79
N VAL A 63 -15.35 -2.53 7.23
CA VAL A 63 -15.80 -3.44 8.31
C VAL A 63 -15.68 -4.91 7.90
N GLY A 64 -15.85 -5.20 6.60
CA GLY A 64 -15.64 -6.52 6.00
C GLY A 64 -14.18 -6.95 5.93
N GLY A 65 -13.23 -6.05 6.19
CA GLY A 65 -11.80 -6.36 6.20
C GLY A 65 -11.22 -6.55 4.81
N VAL A 66 -11.70 -5.79 3.81
CA VAL A 66 -11.10 -5.82 2.47
C VAL A 66 -9.66 -5.35 2.48
N PHE A 67 -9.34 -4.34 3.29
CA PHE A 67 -7.99 -3.83 3.45
C PHE A 67 -7.26 -4.53 4.59
N THR A 68 -5.95 -4.66 4.41
CA THR A 68 -5.03 -5.20 5.41
C THR A 68 -3.64 -4.61 5.24
N VAL A 69 -2.72 -4.97 6.12
CA VAL A 69 -1.33 -4.51 6.06
C VAL A 69 -0.52 -5.34 5.09
N SER A 70 0.54 -4.77 4.53
CA SER A 70 1.53 -5.56 3.78
C SER A 70 2.10 -6.68 4.65
N GLY A 71 2.36 -7.85 4.06
CA GLY A 71 2.90 -9.01 4.79
C GLY A 71 1.82 -9.87 5.46
N ASP A 72 0.54 -9.48 5.38
CA ASP A 72 -0.57 -10.40 5.66
C ASP A 72 -0.56 -11.54 4.61
N PRO A 73 -0.53 -12.82 5.00
CA PRO A 73 -0.58 -13.94 4.06
C PRO A 73 -1.84 -14.00 3.19
N LYS A 74 -2.90 -13.27 3.56
CA LYS A 74 -4.14 -13.13 2.78
C LYS A 74 -4.15 -11.89 1.88
N GLY A 75 -3.11 -11.06 1.97
CA GLY A 75 -2.86 -9.96 1.07
C GLY A 75 -2.54 -10.43 -0.34
N SER A 76 -2.65 -9.54 -1.32
CA SER A 76 -2.53 -9.90 -2.74
C SER A 76 -1.51 -9.06 -3.51
N ILE A 77 -1.02 -7.97 -2.93
CA ILE A 77 -0.12 -7.06 -3.62
C ILE A 77 1.34 -7.49 -3.40
N ASP A 78 2.11 -7.56 -4.49
CA ASP A 78 3.55 -7.84 -4.43
C ASP A 78 4.34 -6.56 -4.05
N PHE A 79 4.47 -6.33 -2.75
CA PHE A 79 5.23 -5.20 -2.22
C PHE A 79 6.74 -5.31 -2.40
N GLN A 80 7.30 -6.51 -2.65
CA GLN A 80 8.73 -6.64 -2.95
C GLN A 80 9.02 -5.96 -4.29
N SER A 81 8.23 -6.25 -5.33
CA SER A 81 8.36 -5.60 -6.64
C SER A 81 8.14 -4.08 -6.56
N VAL A 82 7.17 -3.63 -5.77
CA VAL A 82 6.96 -2.18 -5.49
C VAL A 82 8.23 -1.57 -4.88
N THR A 83 8.82 -2.22 -3.88
CA THR A 83 9.99 -1.70 -3.15
C THR A 83 11.23 -1.67 -4.03
N ASP A 84 11.43 -2.67 -4.90
CA ASP A 84 12.50 -2.70 -5.90
C ASP A 84 12.42 -1.50 -6.85
N VAL A 85 11.21 -1.12 -7.26
CA VAL A 85 10.98 0.06 -8.11
C VAL A 85 11.22 1.36 -7.34
N LEU A 86 10.71 1.48 -6.11
CA LEU A 86 11.00 2.63 -5.25
C LEU A 86 12.51 2.83 -5.06
N LYS A 87 13.27 1.75 -4.89
CA LYS A 87 14.73 1.83 -4.84
C LYS A 87 15.33 2.32 -6.16
N LYS A 88 14.92 1.76 -7.30
CA LYS A 88 15.42 2.18 -8.63
C LYS A 88 15.15 3.66 -8.93
N MET A 89 14.09 4.22 -8.35
CA MET A 89 13.73 5.63 -8.46
C MET A 89 14.46 6.55 -7.47
N ASP A 90 15.36 6.00 -6.64
CA ASP A 90 15.98 6.69 -5.51
C ASP A 90 14.94 7.40 -4.62
N TYR A 91 13.81 6.72 -4.38
CA TYR A 91 12.73 7.26 -3.56
C TYR A 91 13.23 7.65 -2.17
N SER A 92 12.92 8.89 -1.78
CA SER A 92 13.25 9.46 -0.47
C SER A 92 12.01 10.13 0.09
N GLY A 93 11.41 9.48 1.09
CA GLY A 93 10.15 9.89 1.68
C GLY A 93 9.60 8.84 2.64
N TRP A 94 8.32 8.95 2.97
CA TRP A 94 7.66 8.06 3.92
C TRP A 94 6.97 6.89 3.20
N ILE A 95 7.26 5.68 3.67
CA ILE A 95 6.44 4.49 3.43
C ILE A 95 5.65 4.26 4.72
N VAL A 96 4.32 4.38 4.64
CA VAL A 96 3.41 4.28 5.77
C VAL A 96 2.70 2.93 5.74
N VAL A 97 2.73 2.21 6.86
CA VAL A 97 1.84 1.07 7.08
C VAL A 97 0.42 1.60 7.22
N GLU A 98 -0.50 1.12 6.39
CA GLU A 98 -1.88 1.62 6.43
C GLU A 98 -2.89 0.50 6.21
N ALA A 99 -3.90 0.41 7.09
CA ALA A 99 -5.03 -0.50 6.92
C ALA A 99 -6.21 -0.08 7.82
N GLU A 100 -7.30 0.42 7.24
CA GLU A 100 -8.55 0.60 7.97
C GLU A 100 -9.23 -0.76 8.23
N ARG A 101 -9.31 -1.11 9.51
CA ARG A 101 -9.98 -2.32 9.99
C ARG A 101 -10.68 -2.06 11.31
N ASP A 102 -11.64 -2.91 11.62
CA ASP A 102 -12.27 -2.96 12.94
C ASP A 102 -11.25 -3.43 13.99
N PRO A 103 -10.83 -2.57 14.95
CA PRO A 103 -9.80 -2.91 15.93
C PRO A 103 -10.22 -4.03 16.88
N ALA A 104 -11.53 -4.29 17.02
CA ALA A 104 -12.03 -5.42 17.82
C ALA A 104 -11.78 -6.78 17.13
N LYS A 105 -11.60 -6.78 15.80
CA LYS A 105 -11.31 -7.98 14.99
C LYS A 105 -9.85 -8.06 14.54
N ALA A 106 -9.15 -6.93 14.56
CA ALA A 106 -7.78 -6.80 14.08
C ALA A 106 -7.00 -5.94 15.08
N ASN A 107 -6.25 -6.58 15.98
CA ASN A 107 -5.47 -5.87 16.98
C ASN A 107 -4.53 -4.85 16.30
N PRO A 108 -4.67 -3.54 16.58
CA PRO A 108 -3.88 -2.53 15.88
C PRO A 108 -2.37 -2.69 16.04
N PHE A 109 -1.91 -3.12 17.22
CA PHE A 109 -0.48 -3.33 17.46
C PHE A 109 0.07 -4.49 16.64
N GLU A 110 -0.61 -5.65 16.66
CA GLU A 110 -0.14 -6.84 15.94
C GLU A 110 -0.06 -6.61 14.43
N TYR A 111 -1.09 -5.97 13.86
CA TYR A 111 -1.11 -5.68 12.42
C TYR A 111 -0.15 -4.55 12.05
N SER A 112 -0.02 -3.50 12.86
CA SER A 112 0.99 -2.46 12.60
C SER A 112 2.40 -3.03 12.65
N LYS A 113 2.68 -3.92 13.61
CA LYS A 113 3.96 -4.61 13.71
C LYS A 113 4.21 -5.53 12.52
N LEU A 114 3.21 -6.31 12.10
CA LEU A 114 3.32 -7.16 10.91
C LEU A 114 3.68 -6.34 9.66
N GLY A 115 2.97 -5.25 9.42
CA GLY A 115 3.24 -4.36 8.29
C GLY A 115 4.62 -3.70 8.38
N TYR A 116 5.01 -3.25 9.57
CA TYR A 116 6.32 -2.64 9.79
C TYR A 116 7.46 -3.63 9.56
N ASP A 117 7.39 -4.81 10.19
CA ASP A 117 8.42 -5.85 10.07
C ASP A 117 8.57 -6.27 8.59
N HIS A 118 7.46 -6.39 7.86
CA HIS A 118 7.48 -6.69 6.43
C HIS A 118 8.14 -5.58 5.60
N ILE A 119 7.81 -4.30 5.84
CA ILE A 119 8.45 -3.17 5.16
C ILE A 119 9.96 -3.16 5.42
N VAL A 120 10.38 -3.37 6.67
CA VAL A 120 11.80 -3.40 7.03
C VAL A 120 12.54 -4.51 6.26
N ASP A 121 11.95 -5.71 6.20
CA ASP A 121 12.52 -6.85 5.49
C ASP A 121 12.67 -6.59 3.98
N ILE A 122 11.61 -6.17 3.30
CA ILE A 122 11.65 -5.94 1.85
C ILE A 122 12.50 -4.71 1.46
N CYS A 123 12.54 -3.66 2.29
CA CYS A 123 13.48 -2.56 2.12
C CYS A 123 14.93 -3.06 2.21
N GLY A 124 15.23 -3.90 3.19
CA GLY A 124 16.54 -4.54 3.34
C GLY A 124 16.94 -5.38 2.14
N LYS A 125 16.02 -6.22 1.64
CA LYS A 125 16.22 -7.05 0.42
C LYS A 125 16.45 -6.20 -0.83
N SER A 126 15.73 -5.09 -0.96
CA SER A 126 15.83 -4.18 -2.11
C SER A 126 17.05 -3.25 -2.03
N GLY A 127 17.66 -3.09 -0.86
CA GLY A 127 18.68 -2.07 -0.60
C GLY A 127 18.11 -0.64 -0.52
N LEU A 128 16.82 -0.50 -0.17
CA LEU A 128 16.20 0.78 0.14
C LEU A 128 16.50 1.15 1.61
N SER A 129 17.34 2.16 1.81
CA SER A 129 17.76 2.56 3.15
C SER A 129 16.58 3.13 3.95
N ILE A 130 16.43 2.68 5.18
CA ILE A 130 15.49 3.25 6.15
C ILE A 130 16.28 4.20 7.05
N ALA A 131 15.81 5.44 7.19
CA ALA A 131 16.40 6.39 8.13
C ALA A 131 16.19 5.87 9.57
N ILE A 132 17.27 5.43 10.22
CA ILE A 132 17.23 5.12 11.64
C ILE A 132 17.26 6.46 12.38
N THR A 133 16.13 6.86 12.93
CA THR A 133 16.13 7.94 13.93
C THR A 133 16.55 7.28 15.25
N VAL A 134 17.80 7.53 15.65
CA VAL A 134 18.33 7.14 16.97
C VAL A 134 17.81 8.11 18.02
#